data_AF-A0A974CDX0-F1
#
_entry.id   AF-A0A974CDX0-F1
#
_cell.length_a   1.000
_cell.length_b   1.000
_cell.length_c   1.000
_cell.angle_alpha   90.00
_cell.angle_beta   90.00
_cell.angle_gamma   90.00
#
_symmetry.space_group_name_H-M   'P 1'
#
loop_
_entity.id
_entity.type
_entity.pdbx_description
1 polymer ?
#
loop_
_entity_poly.entity_id
_entity_poly.type
_entity_poly.pdbx_seq_one_letter_code
_entity_poly.pdbx_strand_id
1 'polypeptide(L)'
;MSLIQSWLFCLLIPTCFSQNVVISQEPRSIITRAGSAALMRCEQKTTDYNTMFWYQQRDGHGLQLISTQLRGDKPTYEEGYKDGFQVNRTTSNKISFLEIKSPKPQDQS
;
A
#
# COMPACT_ATOMS: atom_id res chain seq x y z
N MET A 1 60.38 -17.36 13.51
CA MET A 1 59.25 -17.47 14.46
C MET A 1 59.17 -16.12 15.15
N SER A 2 58.19 -15.24 14.98
CA SER A 2 56.75 -15.41 14.75
C SER A 2 56.25 -14.32 13.78
N LEU A 3 55.38 -14.69 12.84
CA LEU A 3 54.61 -13.80 11.98
C LEU A 3 53.14 -14.09 12.31
N ILE A 4 52.48 -13.15 12.99
CA ILE A 4 51.02 -13.14 13.12
C ILE A 4 50.55 -11.84 12.48
N GLN A 5 50.35 -11.86 11.15
CA GLN A 5 49.59 -10.81 10.50
C GLN A 5 48.14 -10.96 10.95
N SER A 6 47.71 -10.14 11.90
CA SER A 6 46.29 -10.02 12.23
C SER A 6 45.58 -9.29 11.09
N TRP A 7 45.15 -10.06 10.09
CA TRP A 7 44.08 -9.67 9.17
C TRP A 7 42.73 -9.76 9.91
N LEU A 8 42.57 -9.03 10.99
CA LEU A 8 41.25 -8.71 11.55
C LEU A 8 40.83 -7.34 11.02
N PHE A 9 40.69 -7.29 9.70
CA PHE A 9 39.87 -6.30 9.03
C PHE A 9 38.42 -6.70 9.32
N CYS A 10 37.95 -6.41 10.54
CA CYS A 10 36.53 -6.44 10.86
C CYS A 10 35.91 -5.22 10.16
N LEU A 11 35.69 -5.36 8.85
CA LEU A 11 34.74 -4.57 8.10
C LEU A 11 33.37 -4.85 8.72
N LEU A 12 33.06 -4.14 9.80
CA LEU A 12 31.71 -3.77 10.17
C LEU A 12 31.20 -2.86 9.05
N ILE A 13 31.01 -3.41 7.85
CA ILE A 13 29.99 -2.89 6.95
C ILE A 13 28.72 -3.33 7.66
N PRO A 14 27.93 -2.42 8.26
CA PRO A 14 26.56 -2.77 8.53
C PRO A 14 25.99 -3.04 7.15
N THR A 15 25.87 -4.30 6.77
CA THR A 15 25.08 -4.70 5.63
C THR A 15 23.71 -4.12 5.94
N CYS A 16 23.41 -2.98 5.32
CA CYS A 16 22.12 -2.36 5.38
C CYS A 16 21.18 -3.41 4.79
N PHE A 17 20.57 -4.21 5.66
CA PHE A 17 19.54 -5.16 5.27
C PHE A 17 18.34 -4.31 4.87
N SER A 18 18.35 -3.86 3.61
CA SER A 18 17.16 -3.34 2.96
C SER A 18 16.17 -4.51 2.92
N GLN A 19 15.26 -4.57 3.89
CA GLN A 19 14.10 -5.44 3.80
C GLN A 19 13.35 -5.04 2.53
N ASN A 20 13.34 -5.90 1.53
CA ASN A 20 12.60 -5.67 0.30
C ASN A 20 11.10 -5.63 0.63
N VAL A 21 10.53 -4.42 0.65
CA VAL A 21 9.09 -4.21 0.82
C VAL A 21 8.42 -4.46 -0.51
N VAL A 22 7.55 -5.46 -0.57
CA VAL A 22 6.80 -5.81 -1.77
C VAL A 22 5.33 -5.61 -1.48
N ILE A 23 4.75 -4.57 -2.09
CA ILE A 23 3.32 -4.30 -2.12
C ILE A 23 2.80 -4.59 -3.53
N SER A 24 1.71 -5.34 -3.63
CA SER A 24 1.07 -5.68 -4.91
C SER A 24 -0.32 -5.07 -4.95
N GLN A 25 -0.65 -4.37 -6.03
CA GLN A 25 -2.00 -3.85 -6.27
C GLN A 25 -2.56 -4.42 -7.57
N GLU A 26 -3.79 -4.93 -7.51
CA GLU A 26 -4.46 -5.60 -8.63
C GLU A 26 -5.96 -5.25 -8.66
N PRO A 27 -6.56 -5.10 -9.84
CA PRO A 27 -5.89 -4.97 -11.14
C PRO A 27 -5.17 -3.61 -11.26
N ARG A 28 -4.23 -3.48 -12.19
CA ARG A 28 -3.50 -2.22 -12.43
C ARG A 28 -4.37 -1.12 -13.03
N SER A 29 -5.41 -1.51 -13.76
CA SER A 29 -6.39 -0.61 -14.32
C SER A 29 -7.75 -1.30 -14.35
N ILE A 30 -8.80 -0.50 -14.25
CA ILE A 30 -10.18 -0.98 -14.29
C ILE A 30 -10.92 -0.14 -15.32
N ILE A 31 -11.52 -0.80 -16.31
CA ILE A 31 -12.46 -0.20 -17.24
C ILE A 31 -13.84 -0.78 -16.92
N THR A 32 -14.69 0.00 -16.25
CA THR A 32 -16.07 -0.41 -15.94
C THR A 32 -17.07 0.46 -16.69
N ARG A 33 -18.31 -0.02 -16.79
CA ARG A 33 -19.43 0.82 -17.23
C ARG A 33 -19.79 1.81 -16.12
N ALA A 34 -20.28 2.99 -16.50
CA ALA A 34 -20.80 3.96 -15.54
C ALA A 34 -21.82 3.30 -14.60
N GLY A 35 -21.66 3.53 -13.30
CA GLY A 35 -22.50 2.93 -12.25
C GLY A 35 -22.15 1.50 -11.83
N SER A 36 -21.19 0.84 -12.48
CA SER A 36 -20.63 -0.43 -12.00
C SER A 36 -19.52 -0.19 -10.98
N ALA A 37 -19.54 -0.92 -9.87
CA ALA A 37 -18.51 -0.82 -8.86
C ALA A 37 -17.14 -1.27 -9.40
N ALA A 38 -16.09 -0.59 -8.95
CA ALA A 38 -14.71 -0.97 -9.22
C ALA A 38 -14.08 -1.51 -7.93
N LEU A 39 -13.40 -2.65 -8.01
CA LEU A 39 -12.76 -3.30 -6.86
C LEU A 39 -11.26 -3.43 -7.10
N MET A 40 -10.48 -2.87 -6.21
CA MET A 40 -9.02 -3.02 -6.18
C MET A 40 -8.60 -3.80 -4.94
N ARG A 41 -7.55 -4.60 -5.10
CA ARG A 41 -6.92 -5.40 -4.06
C ARG A 41 -5.49 -4.92 -3.88
N CYS A 42 -5.09 -4.69 -2.64
CA CYS A 42 -3.73 -4.38 -2.23
C CYS A 42 -3.24 -5.48 -1.27
N GLU A 43 -2.02 -5.96 -1.47
CA GLU A 43 -1.41 -7.02 -0.66
C GLU A 43 0.02 -6.66 -0.27
N GLN A 44 0.31 -6.79 1.02
CA GLN A 44 1.66 -6.73 1.58
C GLN A 44 2.30 -8.13 1.49
N LYS A 45 3.11 -8.39 0.47
CA LYS A 45 3.67 -9.72 0.20
C LYS A 45 4.79 -10.10 1.17
N THR A 46 5.69 -9.16 1.49
CA THR A 46 6.88 -9.42 2.32
C THR A 46 6.85 -8.74 3.68
N THR A 47 5.89 -7.85 3.92
CA THR A 47 5.79 -7.04 5.15
C THR A 47 4.47 -7.24 5.87
N ASP A 48 4.41 -6.88 7.14
CA ASP A 48 3.23 -7.00 8.00
C ASP A 48 2.86 -5.66 8.65
N TYR A 49 3.03 -4.56 7.92
CA TYR A 49 2.82 -3.22 8.47
C TYR A 49 1.44 -3.06 9.09
N ASN A 50 1.42 -2.41 10.25
CA ASN A 50 0.21 -2.21 11.01
C ASN A 50 -0.76 -1.28 10.31
N THR A 51 -0.28 -0.32 9.52
CA THR A 51 -1.13 0.65 8.82
C THR A 51 -1.10 0.41 7.32
N MET A 52 -2.28 0.45 6.69
CA MET A 52 -2.42 0.49 5.24
C MET A 52 -3.10 1.78 4.82
N PHE A 53 -2.72 2.28 3.65
CA PHE A 53 -3.23 3.52 3.08
C PHE A 53 -3.75 3.26 1.68
N TRP A 54 -4.81 3.97 1.31
CA TRP A 54 -5.26 4.08 -0.07
C TRP A 54 -5.10 5.53 -0.53
N TYR A 55 -4.46 5.71 -1.68
CA TYR A 55 -4.28 7.00 -2.32
C TYR A 55 -4.94 7.00 -3.70
N GLN A 56 -5.44 8.16 -4.11
CA GLN A 56 -5.84 8.46 -5.47
C GLN A 56 -4.82 9.41 -6.09
N GLN A 57 -4.48 9.17 -7.36
CA GLN A 57 -3.78 10.14 -8.18
C GLN A 57 -4.68 10.49 -9.36
N ARG A 58 -4.87 11.78 -9.60
CA ARG A 58 -5.61 12.33 -10.74
C ARG A 58 -4.67 13.18 -11.57
N ASP A 59 -4.90 13.26 -12.87
CA ASP A 59 -4.11 14.08 -13.78
C ASP A 59 -4.07 15.54 -13.30
N GLY A 60 -2.87 16.10 -13.30
CA GLY A 60 -2.61 17.46 -12.82
C GLY A 60 -2.69 17.64 -11.29
N HIS A 61 -2.93 16.58 -10.51
CA HIS A 61 -2.99 16.63 -9.05
C HIS A 61 -1.91 15.77 -8.39
N GLY A 62 -1.55 16.12 -7.15
CA GLY A 62 -0.69 15.28 -6.31
C GLY A 62 -1.42 14.03 -5.80
N LEU A 63 -0.69 13.19 -5.06
CA LEU A 63 -1.31 12.08 -4.34
C LEU A 63 -2.30 12.61 -3.30
N GLN A 64 -3.54 12.13 -3.37
CA GLN A 64 -4.60 12.45 -2.43
C GLN A 64 -4.91 11.23 -1.59
N LEU A 65 -4.90 11.38 -0.26
CA LEU A 65 -5.24 10.29 0.65
C LEU A 65 -6.75 10.02 0.58
N ILE A 66 -7.13 8.77 0.35
CA ILE A 66 -8.52 8.29 0.41
C ILE A 66 -8.83 7.87 1.84
N SER A 67 -7.99 6.96 2.37
CA SER A 67 -8.21 6.38 3.67
C SER A 67 -6.94 5.84 4.33
N THR A 68 -7.00 5.77 5.65
CA THR A 68 -6.01 5.13 6.51
C THR A 68 -6.68 4.04 7.32
N GLN A 69 -6.04 2.87 7.46
CA GLN A 69 -6.54 1.80 8.31
C GLN A 69 -5.43 1.15 9.13
N LEU A 70 -5.52 1.30 10.45
CA LEU A 70 -4.71 0.55 11.40
C LEU A 70 -5.25 -0.89 11.53
N ARG A 71 -4.34 -1.83 11.77
CA ARG A 71 -4.63 -3.24 12.00
C ARG A 71 -5.65 -3.39 13.15
N GLY A 72 -6.78 -4.04 12.87
CA GLY A 72 -7.85 -4.27 13.85
C GLY A 72 -8.90 -3.15 13.92
N ASP A 73 -8.63 -1.99 13.32
CA ASP A 73 -9.53 -0.84 13.35
C ASP A 73 -10.37 -0.74 12.09
N LYS A 74 -11.44 0.06 12.19
CA LYS A 74 -12.19 0.52 11.02
C LYS A 74 -11.36 1.53 10.23
N PRO A 75 -11.50 1.57 8.89
CA PRO A 75 -10.84 2.59 8.08
C PRO A 75 -11.36 3.98 8.44
N THR A 76 -10.46 4.96 8.42
CA THR A 76 -10.79 6.39 8.48
C THR A 76 -10.65 6.99 7.09
N TYR A 77 -11.62 7.78 6.66
CA TYR A 77 -11.67 8.39 5.33
C TYR A 77 -11.48 9.90 5.40
N GLU A 78 -10.80 10.45 4.41
CA GLU A 78 -10.79 11.89 4.15
C GLU A 78 -12.19 12.34 3.69
N GLU A 79 -12.54 13.61 3.93
CA GLU A 79 -13.92 14.12 3.81
C GLU A 79 -14.58 13.79 2.45
N GLY A 80 -13.85 13.99 1.35
CA GLY A 80 -14.35 13.76 -0.01
C GLY A 80 -14.52 12.29 -0.41
N TYR A 81 -14.09 11.35 0.44
CA TYR A 81 -14.10 9.92 0.17
C TYR A 81 -14.99 9.13 1.13
N LYS A 82 -15.66 9.79 2.07
CA LYS A 82 -16.61 9.13 2.99
C LYS A 82 -17.78 8.48 2.26
N ASP A 83 -18.19 9.07 1.13
CA ASP A 83 -19.29 8.59 0.30
C ASP A 83 -18.77 7.91 -0.96
N GLY A 84 -19.21 6.68 -1.20
CA GLY A 84 -18.93 5.94 -2.44
C GLY A 84 -17.64 5.12 -2.44
N PHE A 85 -16.76 5.29 -1.45
CA PHE A 85 -15.56 4.46 -1.26
C PHE A 85 -15.73 3.56 -0.03
N GLN A 86 -15.28 2.31 -0.15
CA GLN A 86 -15.27 1.35 0.96
C GLN A 86 -13.96 0.62 0.99
N VAL A 87 -13.27 0.70 2.13
CA VAL A 87 -12.06 -0.07 2.40
C VAL A 87 -12.37 -1.19 3.39
N ASN A 88 -11.89 -2.38 3.05
CA ASN A 88 -11.97 -3.54 3.93
C ASN A 88 -10.60 -4.21 3.99
N ARG A 89 -10.17 -4.60 5.19
CA ARG A 89 -8.92 -5.33 5.39
C ARG A 89 -9.22 -6.72 5.92
N THR A 90 -8.52 -7.72 5.40
CA THR A 90 -8.71 -9.11 5.81
C THR A 90 -8.25 -9.32 7.24
N THR A 91 -8.72 -10.39 7.88
CA THR A 91 -8.30 -10.80 9.22
C THR A 91 -6.81 -11.13 9.30
N SER A 92 -6.20 -11.61 8.21
CA SER A 92 -4.74 -11.78 8.10
C SER A 92 -3.98 -10.45 8.09
N ASN A 93 -4.68 -9.33 7.89
CA ASN A 93 -4.15 -7.97 7.80
C ASN A 93 -3.13 -7.75 6.68
N LYS A 94 -2.90 -8.74 5.81
CA LYS A 94 -2.00 -8.64 4.67
C LYS A 94 -2.67 -8.06 3.43
N ILE A 95 -3.99 -8.22 3.33
CA ILE A 95 -4.77 -7.85 2.15
C ILE A 95 -5.78 -6.77 2.53
N SER A 96 -5.85 -5.72 1.73
CA SER A 96 -6.86 -4.68 1.80
C SER A 96 -7.56 -4.57 0.45
N PHE A 97 -8.86 -4.33 0.47
CA PHE A 97 -9.68 -4.08 -0.70
C PHE A 97 -10.20 -2.65 -0.65
N LEU A 98 -10.20 -1.98 -1.81
CA LEU A 98 -10.89 -0.72 -2.02
C LEU A 98 -11.97 -0.94 -3.06
N GLU A 99 -13.22 -0.72 -2.67
CA GLU A 99 -14.37 -0.70 -3.55
C GLU A 99 -14.82 0.75 -3.79
N ILE A 100 -15.00 1.10 -5.05
CA ILE A 100 -15.57 2.38 -5.49
C ILE A 100 -16.94 2.05 -6.08
N LYS A 101 -18.03 2.39 -5.36
CA LYS A 101 -19.40 1.95 -5.69
C LYS A 101 -19.91 2.46 -7.04
N SER A 102 -19.51 3.67 -7.43
CA SER A 102 -19.94 4.30 -8.68
C SER A 102 -18.83 5.26 -9.15
N PRO A 103 -17.82 4.75 -9.85
CA PRO A 103 -16.72 5.57 -10.36
C PRO A 103 -17.25 6.70 -11.24
N LYS A 104 -16.78 7.92 -10.98
CA LYS A 104 -17.11 9.11 -11.77
C LYS A 104 -15.95 9.44 -12.72
N PRO A 105 -16.17 10.24 -13.78
CA PRO A 105 -15.08 10.66 -14.67
C PRO A 105 -13.91 11.34 -13.94
N GLN A 106 -14.20 12.10 -12.88
CA GLN A 106 -13.21 12.73 -12.01
C GLN A 106 -12.35 11.74 -11.19
N ASP A 107 -12.73 10.45 -11.14
CA ASP A 107 -11.96 9.41 -10.46
C ASP A 107 -10.96 8.72 -11.39
N GLN A 108 -10.94 9.10 -12.67
CA GLN A 108 -9.96 8.62 -13.63
C GLN A 108 -8.60 9.24 -13.35
N SER A 109 -7.55 8.46 -13.63
CA SER A 109 -6.18 8.96 -13.75
C SER A 109 -6.19 10.10 -14.75
#